data_AF-A0A809PU23-F1
#
_entry.id   AF-A0A809PU23-F1
#
_cell.length_a   1.000
_cell.length_b   1.000
_cell.length_c   1.000
_cell.angle_alpha   90.00
_cell.angle_beta   90.00
_cell.angle_gamma   90.00
#
_symmetry.space_group_name_H-M   'P 1'
#
loop_
_entity.id
_entity.type
_entity.pdbx_description
1 polymer ?
#
loop_
_entity_poly.entity_id
_entity_poly.type
_entity_poly.pdbx_seq_one_letter_code
_entity_poly.pdbx_strand_id
1 'polypeptide(L)'
;MLTLLVLPLLPASVFAGDILSCKDENGKTIYTDSAAKCEGQVQKFQGHDSATSGKANFSSPRRSYQTIAGDWKILVEQDMAAADPKLTTAASNKLQQALTEILGKLPTASHQHVKSLNFYLMWGEKSPKGGEKSGMRAVKRVDPLRLPLYDPAWKDAVIIYSATNLMSLDELWTKKALTHEISHSWHLRDWPAKHPEITDIWEAAKRASLYKNVETYKGKTLATAYALTNEREYFAELSAMYFVGGDYQPYDKAGLKNYDPLGYRMVEQYWGLR
;
A
#
# COMPACT_ATOMS: atom_id res chain seq x y z
N MET A 1 -42.29 -36.26 9.23
CA MET A 1 -41.61 -35.00 9.60
C MET A 1 -41.74 -34.06 8.42
N LEU A 2 -42.53 -32.99 8.57
CA LEU A 2 -42.71 -31.98 7.54
C LEU A 2 -41.50 -31.03 7.61
N THR A 3 -40.59 -31.11 6.65
CA THR A 3 -39.44 -30.20 6.58
C THR A 3 -39.96 -28.82 6.19
N LEU A 4 -40.02 -27.89 7.14
CA LEU A 4 -40.35 -26.49 6.88
C LEU A 4 -39.25 -25.91 5.97
N LEU A 5 -39.60 -25.61 4.72
CA LEU A 5 -38.73 -24.85 3.82
C LEU A 5 -38.72 -23.40 4.34
N VAL A 6 -37.67 -23.00 5.04
CA VAL A 6 -37.48 -21.61 5.47
C VAL A 6 -37.07 -20.81 4.24
N LEU A 7 -38.03 -20.14 3.59
CA LEU A 7 -37.71 -19.18 2.55
C LEU A 7 -36.99 -17.97 3.17
N PRO A 8 -35.85 -17.53 2.62
CA PRO A 8 -35.18 -16.33 3.10
C PRO A 8 -36.09 -15.11 2.87
N LEU A 9 -36.43 -14.42 3.96
CA LEU A 9 -37.21 -13.18 3.94
C LEU A 9 -36.32 -12.06 3.39
N LEU A 10 -36.66 -11.57 2.20
CA LEU A 10 -36.03 -10.39 1.60
C LEU A 10 -36.64 -9.11 2.22
N PRO A 11 -35.83 -8.18 2.73
CA PRO A 11 -36.33 -6.86 3.13
C PRO A 11 -36.82 -6.08 1.89
N ALA A 12 -37.81 -5.20 2.09
CA ALA A 12 -38.51 -4.44 1.03
C ALA A 12 -37.61 -3.48 0.20
N SER A 13 -36.31 -3.42 0.47
CA SER A 13 -35.33 -2.52 -0.14
C SER A 13 -34.36 -3.23 -1.11
N VAL A 14 -34.56 -4.52 -1.41
CA VAL A 14 -33.74 -5.32 -2.34
C VAL A 14 -34.43 -5.44 -3.71
N PHE A 15 -33.75 -5.04 -4.78
CA PHE A 15 -34.22 -5.12 -6.17
C PHE A 15 -33.43 -6.14 -6.98
N ALA A 16 -34.00 -6.59 -8.11
CA ALA A 16 -33.32 -7.47 -9.06
C ALA A 16 -32.04 -6.79 -9.60
N GLY A 17 -30.89 -7.42 -9.39
CA GLY A 17 -29.57 -6.89 -9.76
C GLY A 17 -28.77 -6.27 -8.59
N ASP A 18 -29.35 -6.16 -7.40
CA ASP A 18 -28.60 -5.76 -6.20
C ASP A 18 -27.65 -6.88 -5.74
N ILE A 19 -26.45 -6.49 -5.31
CA ILE A 19 -25.58 -7.39 -4.53
C ILE A 19 -26.14 -7.49 -3.11
N LEU A 20 -26.18 -8.69 -2.57
CA LEU A 20 -26.69 -9.03 -1.25
C LEU A 20 -25.52 -9.34 -0.31
N SER A 21 -25.64 -8.98 0.96
CA SER A 21 -24.73 -9.34 2.06
C SER A 21 -25.48 -10.30 2.99
N CYS A 22 -24.98 -11.51 3.18
CA CYS A 22 -25.63 -12.56 3.98
C CYS A 22 -24.63 -13.62 4.46
N LYS A 23 -25.08 -14.61 5.23
CA LYS A 23 -24.28 -15.78 5.62
C LYS A 23 -24.48 -16.92 4.62
N ASP A 24 -23.46 -17.74 4.36
CA ASP A 24 -23.58 -19.02 3.66
C ASP A 24 -23.88 -20.18 4.64
N GLU A 25 -24.01 -21.40 4.11
CA GLU A 25 -24.24 -22.65 4.86
C GLU A 25 -23.19 -22.96 5.95
N ASN A 26 -22.03 -22.30 5.90
CA ASN A 26 -20.95 -22.45 6.87
C ASN A 26 -20.89 -21.26 7.84
N GLY A 27 -21.89 -20.37 7.84
CA GLY A 27 -21.94 -19.17 8.66
C GLY A 27 -20.95 -18.07 8.23
N LYS A 28 -20.33 -18.20 7.05
CA LYS A 28 -19.39 -17.22 6.51
C LYS A 28 -20.14 -16.11 5.78
N THR A 29 -19.71 -14.87 5.96
CA THR A 29 -20.31 -13.74 5.23
C THR A 29 -19.92 -13.84 3.75
N ILE A 30 -20.93 -13.84 2.87
CA ILE A 30 -20.77 -13.85 1.43
C ILE A 30 -21.49 -12.66 0.80
N TYR A 31 -21.03 -12.27 -0.39
CA TYR A 31 -21.68 -11.27 -1.22
C TYR A 31 -22.14 -11.92 -2.52
N THR A 32 -23.43 -11.85 -2.81
CA THR A 32 -24.05 -12.64 -3.89
C THR A 32 -25.18 -11.84 -4.53
N ASP A 33 -25.39 -12.02 -5.83
CA ASP A 33 -26.57 -11.55 -6.57
C ASP A 33 -27.77 -12.50 -6.44
N SER A 34 -27.59 -13.63 -5.73
CA SER A 34 -28.57 -14.69 -5.57
C SER A 34 -28.87 -14.97 -4.10
N ALA A 35 -30.09 -14.65 -3.67
CA ALA A 35 -30.59 -14.92 -2.32
C ALA A 35 -30.62 -16.43 -1.97
N ALA A 36 -30.69 -17.31 -2.97
CA ALA A 36 -30.64 -18.76 -2.76
C ALA A 36 -29.30 -19.27 -2.20
N LYS A 37 -28.24 -18.44 -2.23
CA LYS A 37 -26.94 -18.78 -1.64
C LYS A 37 -26.83 -18.33 -0.17
N CYS A 38 -27.86 -17.68 0.36
CA CYS A 38 -27.88 -17.13 1.70
C CYS A 38 -28.60 -18.06 2.68
N GLU A 39 -28.01 -18.28 3.84
CA GLU A 39 -28.70 -18.75 5.03
C GLU A 39 -29.14 -17.56 5.90
N GLY A 40 -30.45 -17.50 6.17
CA GLY A 40 -31.02 -16.54 7.11
C GLY A 40 -31.25 -15.14 6.53
N GLN A 41 -30.96 -14.11 7.33
CA GLN A 41 -31.26 -12.73 6.98
C GLN A 41 -30.39 -12.24 5.82
N VAL A 42 -31.04 -11.60 4.85
CA VAL A 42 -30.41 -11.02 3.67
C VAL A 42 -30.49 -9.50 3.75
N GLN A 43 -29.38 -8.82 3.49
CA GLN A 43 -29.31 -7.37 3.45
C GLN A 43 -28.83 -6.91 2.08
N LYS A 44 -29.34 -5.76 1.60
CA LYS A 44 -28.78 -5.12 0.41
C LYS A 44 -27.35 -4.67 0.73
N PHE A 45 -26.38 -5.11 -0.06
CA PHE A 45 -25.01 -4.64 0.07
C PHE A 45 -24.95 -3.15 -0.32
N GLN A 46 -24.84 -2.29 0.69
CA GLN A 46 -24.77 -0.83 0.48
C GLN A 46 -23.36 -0.33 0.16
N GLY A 47 -22.40 -1.22 -0.15
CA GLY A 47 -21.00 -0.83 -0.34
C GLY A 47 -20.28 -0.37 0.95
N HIS A 48 -20.97 -0.43 2.09
CA HIS A 48 -20.54 0.08 3.39
C HIS A 48 -20.25 -1.00 4.45
N ASP A 49 -20.34 -2.29 4.12
CA ASP A 49 -19.91 -3.37 5.02
C ASP A 49 -18.37 -3.49 5.04
N SER A 50 -17.70 -2.43 5.50
CA SER A 50 -16.31 -2.41 5.97
C SER A 50 -16.20 -2.85 7.45
N ALA A 51 -17.33 -3.08 8.13
CA ALA A 51 -17.39 -3.37 9.56
C ALA A 51 -16.58 -4.62 10.01
N THR A 52 -16.16 -5.49 9.09
CA THR A 52 -15.33 -6.67 9.41
C THR A 52 -13.83 -6.47 9.18
N SER A 53 -13.38 -5.41 8.49
CA SER A 53 -11.94 -5.21 8.20
C SER A 53 -11.32 -3.93 8.77
N GLY A 54 -12.14 -2.93 9.12
CA GLY A 54 -11.66 -1.63 9.61
C GLY A 54 -10.91 -0.80 8.56
N LYS A 55 -10.97 -1.19 7.27
CA LYS A 55 -10.28 -0.50 6.16
C LYS A 55 -11.22 0.43 5.40
N ALA A 56 -10.69 1.56 4.94
CA ALA A 56 -11.43 2.52 4.14
C ALA A 56 -11.77 1.94 2.76
N ASN A 57 -12.99 2.23 2.29
CA ASN A 57 -13.42 1.89 0.94
C ASN A 57 -13.05 3.03 -0.03
N PHE A 58 -12.00 2.83 -0.82
CA PHE A 58 -11.55 3.78 -1.83
C PHE A 58 -12.29 3.63 -3.17
N SER A 59 -13.03 2.53 -3.38
CA SER A 59 -13.82 2.32 -4.59
C SER A 59 -15.21 2.97 -4.54
N SER A 60 -15.75 3.19 -3.33
CA SER A 60 -17.05 3.85 -3.11
C SER A 60 -17.10 4.63 -1.77
N PRO A 61 -17.63 5.88 -1.76
CA PRO A 61 -18.06 6.65 -2.94
C PRO A 61 -16.88 7.07 -3.81
N ARG A 62 -17.14 7.40 -5.07
CA ARG A 62 -16.09 7.80 -6.02
C ARG A 62 -15.40 9.08 -5.58
N ARG A 63 -14.08 9.09 -5.70
CA ARG A 63 -13.22 10.24 -5.41
C ARG A 63 -12.85 10.94 -6.72
N SER A 64 -12.69 12.24 -6.60
CA SER A 64 -12.16 13.07 -7.67
C SER A 64 -10.80 13.58 -7.23
N TYR A 65 -9.89 13.67 -8.19
CA TYR A 65 -8.52 14.09 -7.95
C TYR A 65 -8.18 15.29 -8.80
N GLN A 66 -7.39 16.21 -8.26
CA GLN A 66 -6.80 17.31 -9.02
C GLN A 66 -5.28 17.16 -9.05
N THR A 67 -4.68 17.51 -10.18
CA THR A 67 -3.22 17.56 -10.30
C THR A 67 -2.73 18.88 -9.72
N ILE A 68 -1.61 18.84 -9.02
CA ILE A 68 -0.91 20.04 -8.57
C ILE A 68 0.26 20.36 -9.50
N ALA A 69 0.60 21.65 -9.64
CA ALA A 69 1.74 22.08 -10.44
C ALA A 69 3.06 21.58 -9.84
N GLY A 70 3.99 21.14 -10.69
CA GLY A 70 5.24 20.54 -10.23
C GLY A 70 5.93 19.63 -11.23
N ASP A 71 7.10 19.12 -10.84
CA ASP A 71 7.90 18.15 -11.61
C ASP A 71 7.40 16.71 -11.48
N TRP A 72 6.36 16.50 -10.66
CA TRP A 72 5.84 15.20 -10.27
C TRP A 72 4.33 15.14 -10.52
N LYS A 73 3.85 14.01 -11.03
CA LYS A 73 2.42 13.80 -11.23
C LYS A 73 1.75 13.43 -9.90
N ILE A 74 1.53 14.45 -9.07
CA ILE A 74 0.84 14.32 -7.79
C ILE A 74 -0.64 14.65 -7.98
N LEU A 75 -1.50 13.70 -7.60
CA LEU A 75 -2.95 13.79 -7.62
C LEU A 75 -3.48 13.88 -6.20
N VAL A 76 -4.02 15.04 -5.82
CA VAL A 76 -4.58 15.27 -4.48
C VAL A 76 -6.09 15.04 -4.49
N GLU A 77 -6.64 14.49 -3.41
CA GLU A 77 -8.09 14.35 -3.22
C GLU A 77 -8.76 15.74 -3.25
N GLN A 78 -9.76 15.94 -4.12
CA GLN A 78 -10.41 17.24 -4.29
C GLN A 78 -11.10 17.72 -3.00
N ASP A 79 -11.69 16.80 -2.22
CA ASP A 79 -12.34 17.15 -0.96
C ASP A 79 -11.34 17.74 0.05
N MET A 80 -10.11 17.20 0.10
CA MET A 80 -9.02 17.77 0.90
C MET A 80 -8.57 19.12 0.37
N ALA A 81 -8.41 19.25 -0.96
CA ALA A 81 -7.98 20.49 -1.58
C ALA A 81 -8.95 21.65 -1.32
N ALA A 82 -10.26 21.37 -1.32
CA ALA A 82 -11.29 22.35 -1.04
C ALA A 82 -11.39 22.70 0.46
N ALA A 83 -11.37 21.69 1.34
CA ALA A 83 -11.63 21.88 2.77
C ALA A 83 -10.39 22.24 3.59
N ASP A 84 -9.20 21.83 3.17
CA ASP A 84 -7.93 22.09 3.85
C ASP A 84 -6.81 22.46 2.84
N PRO A 85 -6.90 23.64 2.21
CA PRO A 85 -5.92 24.08 1.21
C PRO A 85 -4.52 24.27 1.81
N LYS A 86 -4.42 24.56 3.10
CA LYS A 86 -3.14 24.69 3.81
C LYS A 86 -2.43 23.34 3.94
N LEU A 87 -3.13 22.31 4.43
CA LEU A 87 -2.59 20.95 4.48
C LEU A 87 -2.25 20.46 3.08
N THR A 88 -3.14 20.68 2.11
CA THR A 88 -2.93 20.27 0.72
C THR A 88 -1.63 20.84 0.16
N THR A 89 -1.40 22.14 0.32
CA THR A 89 -0.18 22.81 -0.15
C THR A 89 1.06 22.30 0.59
N ALA A 90 1.01 22.22 1.92
CA ALA A 90 2.16 21.81 2.72
C ALA A 90 2.58 20.35 2.45
N ALA A 91 1.63 19.43 2.43
CA ALA A 91 1.88 18.01 2.18
C ALA A 91 2.34 17.75 0.74
N SER A 92 1.76 18.49 -0.21
CA SER A 92 2.21 18.48 -1.61
C SER A 92 3.67 18.91 -1.76
N ASN A 93 4.05 20.05 -1.15
CA ASN A 93 5.41 20.56 -1.24
C ASN A 93 6.41 19.60 -0.59
N LYS A 94 6.06 19.04 0.58
CA LYS A 94 6.87 18.01 1.23
C LYS A 94 7.06 16.78 0.35
N LEU A 95 5.98 16.31 -0.30
CA LEU A 95 6.04 15.16 -1.19
C LEU A 95 6.93 15.45 -2.41
N GLN A 96 6.78 16.61 -3.06
CA GLN A 96 7.63 17.02 -4.17
C GLN A 96 9.11 17.06 -3.80
N GLN A 97 9.43 17.69 -2.66
CA GLN A 97 10.80 17.77 -2.17
C GLN A 97 11.38 16.37 -1.92
N ALA A 98 10.64 15.52 -1.20
CA ALA A 98 11.09 14.16 -0.90
C ALA A 98 11.32 13.34 -2.17
N LEU A 99 10.42 13.42 -3.15
CA LEU A 99 10.57 12.72 -4.43
C LEU A 99 11.79 13.21 -5.22
N THR A 100 12.05 14.52 -5.23
CA THR A 100 13.25 15.10 -5.86
C THR A 100 14.53 14.61 -5.18
N GLU A 101 14.58 14.60 -3.85
CA GLU A 101 15.73 14.08 -3.11
C GLU A 101 15.95 12.58 -3.36
N ILE A 102 14.88 11.78 -3.35
CA ILE A 102 14.93 10.33 -3.64
C ILE A 102 15.46 10.11 -5.06
N LEU A 103 14.93 10.81 -6.06
CA LEU A 103 15.36 10.66 -7.44
C LEU A 103 16.87 10.93 -7.60
N GLY A 104 17.40 11.92 -6.88
CA GLY A 104 18.84 12.23 -6.86
C GLY A 104 19.72 11.15 -6.22
N LYS A 105 19.14 10.21 -5.47
CA LYS A 105 19.85 9.05 -4.88
C LYS A 105 19.70 7.78 -5.71
N LEU A 106 18.63 7.68 -6.50
CA LEU A 106 18.37 6.51 -7.32
C LEU A 106 19.23 6.50 -8.60
N PRO A 107 19.55 5.32 -9.17
CA PRO A 107 20.31 5.22 -10.42
C PRO A 107 19.55 5.86 -11.58
N THR A 108 20.27 6.51 -12.50
CA THR A 108 19.67 7.21 -13.67
C THR A 108 18.75 6.31 -14.50
N ALA A 109 19.08 5.01 -14.63
CA ALA A 109 18.27 4.04 -15.37
C ALA A 109 16.85 3.87 -14.79
N SER A 110 16.63 4.23 -13.52
CA SER A 110 15.32 4.17 -12.88
C SER A 110 14.49 5.43 -13.06
N HIS A 111 15.09 6.57 -13.44
CA HIS A 111 14.45 7.88 -13.37
C HIS A 111 13.19 7.96 -14.23
N GLN A 112 13.23 7.40 -15.44
CA GLN A 112 12.06 7.40 -16.33
C GLN A 112 10.88 6.62 -15.72
N HIS A 113 11.14 5.48 -15.08
CA HIS A 113 10.08 4.74 -14.40
C HIS A 113 9.51 5.53 -13.24
N VAL A 114 10.36 6.04 -12.35
CA VAL A 114 9.92 6.79 -11.17
C VAL A 114 9.12 8.04 -11.57
N LYS A 115 9.55 8.76 -12.62
CA LYS A 115 8.81 9.91 -13.18
C LYS A 115 7.49 9.55 -13.85
N SER A 116 7.31 8.30 -14.29
CA SER A 116 6.06 7.84 -14.88
C SER A 116 4.96 7.51 -13.87
N LEU A 117 5.32 7.39 -12.58
CA LEU A 117 4.37 7.00 -11.52
C LEU A 117 3.37 8.12 -11.19
N ASN A 118 2.16 7.69 -10.86
CA ASN A 118 1.12 8.56 -10.30
C ASN A 118 1.25 8.58 -8.76
N PHE A 119 1.38 9.75 -8.15
CA PHE A 119 1.43 9.87 -6.70
C PHE A 119 0.10 10.39 -6.17
N TYR A 120 -0.69 9.54 -5.51
CA TYR A 120 -1.98 9.95 -4.94
C TYR A 120 -1.78 10.40 -3.50
N LEU A 121 -2.21 11.61 -3.16
CA LEU A 121 -2.14 12.16 -1.81
C LEU A 121 -3.55 12.35 -1.22
N MET A 122 -3.92 11.48 -0.30
CA MET A 122 -5.26 11.39 0.29
C MET A 122 -5.35 12.16 1.60
N TRP A 123 -6.56 12.54 2.01
CA TRP A 123 -6.74 13.34 3.23
C TRP A 123 -6.38 12.58 4.51
N GLY A 124 -6.69 11.29 4.53
CA GLY A 124 -6.69 10.44 5.72
C GLY A 124 -8.07 10.38 6.38
N GLU A 125 -8.13 10.20 7.70
CA GLU A 125 -9.38 9.98 8.45
C GLU A 125 -10.40 11.14 8.34
N LYS A 126 -9.95 12.35 7.98
CA LYS A 126 -10.83 13.51 7.79
C LYS A 126 -11.58 13.49 6.45
N SER A 127 -11.24 12.59 5.53
CA SER A 127 -11.98 12.48 4.27
C SER A 127 -13.46 12.17 4.55
N PRO A 128 -14.42 12.94 3.99
CA PRO A 128 -15.84 12.66 4.15
C PRO A 128 -16.26 11.35 3.47
N LYS A 129 -15.37 10.75 2.67
CA LYS A 129 -15.57 9.49 1.95
C LYS A 129 -14.89 8.31 2.65
N GLY A 130 -14.35 8.54 3.85
CA GLY A 130 -13.51 7.60 4.59
C GLY A 130 -12.07 7.60 4.10
N GLY A 131 -11.13 7.31 5.00
CA GLY A 131 -9.71 7.26 4.68
C GLY A 131 -8.92 6.52 5.76
N GLU A 132 -7.68 6.17 5.45
CA GLU A 132 -6.78 5.51 6.40
C GLU A 132 -6.00 6.55 7.19
N LYS A 133 -5.72 6.28 8.47
CA LYS A 133 -4.93 7.18 9.31
C LYS A 133 -3.49 7.39 8.84
N SER A 134 -2.91 6.39 8.20
CA SER A 134 -1.48 6.35 7.84
C SER A 134 -1.20 5.31 6.75
N GLY A 135 0.03 5.32 6.25
CA GLY A 135 0.56 4.28 5.37
C GLY A 135 0.71 4.75 3.94
N MET A 136 1.50 3.98 3.20
CA MET A 136 1.71 4.16 1.77
C MET A 136 1.56 2.81 1.07
N ARG A 137 1.35 2.82 -0.25
CA ARG A 137 1.25 1.60 -1.04
C ARG A 137 1.53 1.80 -2.52
N ALA A 138 2.35 0.94 -3.10
CA ALA A 138 2.48 0.78 -4.54
C ALA A 138 1.30 -0.03 -5.11
N VAL A 139 0.73 0.46 -6.23
CA VAL A 139 -0.36 -0.16 -6.95
C VAL A 139 -0.02 -0.17 -8.44
N LYS A 140 0.33 -1.35 -8.98
CA LYS A 140 0.54 -1.51 -10.43
C LYS A 140 -0.78 -1.42 -11.19
N ARG A 141 -1.78 -2.21 -10.76
CA ARG A 141 -3.14 -2.20 -11.33
C ARG A 141 -4.13 -2.69 -10.28
N VAL A 142 -5.31 -2.09 -10.24
CA VAL A 142 -6.43 -2.59 -9.45
C VAL A 142 -7.18 -3.69 -10.22
N ASP A 143 -7.22 -4.88 -9.61
CA ASP A 143 -8.11 -5.97 -9.99
C ASP A 143 -9.32 -5.94 -9.04
N PRO A 144 -10.52 -5.57 -9.49
CA PRO A 144 -11.69 -5.43 -8.62
C PRO A 144 -12.06 -6.71 -7.86
N LEU A 145 -11.71 -7.89 -8.36
CA LEU A 145 -11.99 -9.16 -7.69
C LEU A 145 -11.04 -9.40 -6.50
N ARG A 146 -9.80 -8.93 -6.61
CA ARG A 146 -8.77 -9.10 -5.57
C ARG A 146 -8.63 -7.90 -4.65
N LEU A 147 -8.95 -6.70 -5.15
CA LEU A 147 -8.80 -5.41 -4.49
C LEU A 147 -10.11 -4.60 -4.58
N PRO A 148 -11.25 -5.12 -4.07
CA PRO A 148 -12.56 -4.49 -4.22
C PRO A 148 -12.68 -3.12 -3.53
N LEU A 149 -11.82 -2.86 -2.54
CA LEU A 149 -11.81 -1.61 -1.77
C LEU A 149 -10.90 -0.54 -2.38
N TYR A 150 -10.17 -0.83 -3.45
CA TYR A 150 -9.20 0.13 -4.03
C TYR A 150 -9.88 0.97 -5.09
N ASP A 151 -9.48 2.23 -5.22
CA ASP A 151 -9.99 3.08 -6.29
C ASP A 151 -9.53 2.51 -7.65
N PRO A 152 -10.44 2.13 -8.56
CA PRO A 152 -10.10 1.66 -9.90
C PRO A 152 -9.26 2.62 -10.74
N ALA A 153 -9.19 3.90 -10.37
CA ALA A 153 -8.30 4.87 -11.02
C ALA A 153 -6.81 4.63 -10.71
N TRP A 154 -6.48 3.91 -9.62
CA TRP A 154 -5.11 3.66 -9.21
C TRP A 154 -4.43 2.66 -10.15
N LYS A 155 -3.46 3.16 -10.92
CA LYS A 155 -2.61 2.38 -11.81
C LYS A 155 -1.22 3.01 -11.85
N ASP A 156 -0.19 2.17 -11.87
CA ASP A 156 1.21 2.59 -11.85
C ASP A 156 1.43 3.72 -10.82
N ALA A 157 0.98 3.46 -9.60
CA ALA A 157 0.76 4.49 -8.60
C ALA A 157 1.44 4.19 -7.25
N VAL A 158 1.82 5.24 -6.55
CA VAL A 158 2.12 5.22 -5.12
C VAL A 158 1.03 6.02 -4.41
N ILE A 159 0.33 5.36 -3.50
CA ILE A 159 -0.74 5.96 -2.70
C ILE A 159 -0.17 6.37 -1.36
N ILE A 160 -0.33 7.64 -1.01
CA ILE A 160 -0.07 8.19 0.31
C ILE A 160 -1.43 8.39 0.97
N TYR A 161 -1.81 7.49 1.87
CA TYR A 161 -3.20 7.43 2.37
C TYR A 161 -3.59 8.59 3.29
N SER A 162 -2.64 9.36 3.80
CA SER A 162 -2.91 10.44 4.74
C SER A 162 -1.87 11.55 4.64
N ALA A 163 -2.29 12.70 4.12
CA ALA A 163 -1.52 13.93 4.14
C ALA A 163 -1.22 14.38 5.57
N THR A 164 -2.15 14.17 6.49
CA THR A 164 -1.95 14.44 7.93
C THR A 164 -0.80 13.62 8.47
N ASN A 165 -0.75 12.32 8.18
CA ASN A 165 0.35 11.46 8.62
C ASN A 165 1.65 11.82 7.92
N LEU A 166 1.63 12.10 6.61
CA LEU A 166 2.82 12.54 5.87
C LEU A 166 3.47 13.76 6.55
N MET A 167 2.69 14.73 7.01
CA MET A 167 3.22 15.90 7.73
C MET A 167 3.85 15.56 9.07
N SER A 168 3.39 14.51 9.75
CA SER A 168 3.96 14.05 11.03
C SER A 168 5.25 13.23 10.92
N LEU A 169 5.54 12.67 9.75
CA LEU A 169 6.75 11.87 9.53
C LEU A 169 7.99 12.78 9.54
N ASP A 170 9.09 12.30 10.12
CA ASP A 170 10.39 12.96 9.94
C ASP A 170 10.93 12.73 8.51
N GLU A 171 12.04 13.37 8.19
CA GLU A 171 12.65 13.34 6.86
C GLU A 171 13.09 11.91 6.46
N LEU A 172 13.70 11.17 7.39
CA LEU A 172 14.13 9.80 7.19
C LEU A 172 12.94 8.89 6.88
N TRP A 173 11.91 8.90 7.72
CA TRP A 173 10.70 8.09 7.51
C TRP A 173 9.98 8.43 6.21
N THR A 174 9.90 9.72 5.88
CA THR A 174 9.28 10.17 4.62
C THR A 174 10.01 9.55 3.43
N LYS A 175 11.34 9.69 3.38
CA LYS A 175 12.13 9.16 2.26
C LYS A 175 12.15 7.64 2.23
N LYS A 176 12.30 7.00 3.38
CA LYS A 176 12.31 5.54 3.53
C LYS A 176 11.00 4.92 3.03
N ALA A 177 9.86 5.43 3.47
CA ALA A 177 8.55 4.89 3.07
C ALA A 177 8.27 5.10 1.57
N LEU A 178 8.58 6.29 1.03
CA LEU A 178 8.42 6.53 -0.41
C LEU A 178 9.36 5.65 -1.25
N THR A 179 10.62 5.51 -0.84
CA THR A 179 11.59 4.66 -1.55
C THR A 179 11.17 3.19 -1.49
N HIS A 180 10.63 2.74 -0.36
CA HIS A 180 10.05 1.39 -0.21
C HIS A 180 8.96 1.14 -1.25
N GLU A 181 7.96 2.03 -1.37
CA GLU A 181 6.89 1.85 -2.35
C GLU A 181 7.37 1.99 -3.80
N ILE A 182 8.30 2.91 -4.07
CA ILE A 182 8.93 3.01 -5.39
C ILE A 182 9.66 1.71 -5.74
N SER A 183 10.30 1.06 -4.77
CA SER A 183 10.98 -0.22 -4.95
C SER A 183 10.01 -1.35 -5.29
N HIS A 184 8.82 -1.39 -4.67
CA HIS A 184 7.76 -2.32 -5.08
C HIS A 184 7.33 -2.09 -6.53
N SER A 185 7.13 -0.84 -6.93
CA SER A 185 6.79 -0.51 -8.32
C SER A 185 7.90 -0.90 -9.31
N TRP A 186 9.16 -0.62 -8.94
CA TRP A 186 10.34 -0.98 -9.73
C TRP A 186 10.44 -2.50 -9.93
N HIS A 187 10.33 -3.25 -8.83
CA HIS A 187 10.35 -4.71 -8.86
C HIS A 187 9.25 -5.27 -9.76
N LEU A 188 8.01 -4.80 -9.59
CA LEU A 188 6.88 -5.31 -10.34
C LEU A 188 6.85 -4.83 -11.80
N ARG A 189 7.74 -3.92 -12.22
CA ARG A 189 7.84 -3.49 -13.62
C ARG A 189 8.22 -4.64 -14.52
N ASP A 190 9.37 -5.27 -14.22
CA ASP A 190 10.02 -6.25 -15.10
C ASP A 190 10.00 -7.67 -14.54
N TRP A 191 9.81 -7.83 -13.23
CA TRP A 191 9.89 -9.14 -12.57
C TRP A 191 8.56 -9.56 -11.94
N PRO A 192 8.29 -10.88 -11.86
CA PRO A 192 7.13 -11.38 -11.16
C PRO A 192 7.23 -11.09 -9.67
N ALA A 193 6.07 -10.96 -9.02
CA ALA A 193 5.99 -10.66 -7.58
C ALA A 193 6.78 -11.63 -6.69
N LYS A 194 6.90 -12.91 -7.10
CA LYS A 194 7.75 -13.92 -6.47
C LYS A 194 8.94 -14.22 -7.38
N HIS A 195 9.91 -13.31 -7.44
CA HIS A 195 11.09 -13.52 -8.26
C HIS A 195 12.03 -14.56 -7.61
N PRO A 196 12.42 -15.66 -8.29
CA PRO A 196 13.15 -16.76 -7.66
C PRO A 196 14.46 -16.35 -6.99
N GLU A 197 15.29 -15.56 -7.67
CA GLU A 197 16.59 -15.13 -7.14
C GLU A 197 16.45 -14.24 -5.89
N ILE A 198 15.51 -13.29 -5.87
CA ILE A 198 15.21 -12.49 -4.67
C ILE A 198 14.68 -13.40 -3.54
N THR A 199 13.88 -14.41 -3.88
CA THR A 199 13.34 -15.38 -2.91
C THR A 199 14.48 -16.17 -2.27
N ASP A 200 15.43 -16.69 -3.07
CA ASP A 200 16.54 -17.50 -2.58
C ASP A 200 17.46 -16.71 -1.65
N ILE A 201 17.72 -15.43 -1.98
CA ILE A 201 18.53 -14.52 -1.16
C ILE A 201 17.81 -14.19 0.15
N TRP A 202 16.51 -13.89 0.10
CA TRP A 202 15.69 -13.67 1.30
C TRP A 202 15.67 -14.91 2.21
N GLU A 203 15.51 -16.11 1.64
CA GLU A 203 15.58 -17.36 2.38
C GLU A 203 16.97 -17.60 3.00
N ALA A 204 18.05 -17.21 2.32
CA ALA A 204 19.40 -17.24 2.88
C ALA A 204 19.56 -16.29 4.08
N ALA A 205 19.03 -15.07 3.98
CA ALA A 205 19.03 -14.12 5.10
C ALA A 205 18.27 -14.66 6.32
N LYS A 206 17.13 -15.33 6.11
CA LYS A 206 16.39 -16.03 7.17
C LYS A 206 17.20 -17.15 7.81
N ARG A 207 17.84 -18.03 7.01
CA ARG A 207 18.69 -19.12 7.54
C ARG A 207 19.88 -18.59 8.33
N ALA A 208 20.43 -17.44 7.93
CA ALA A 208 21.48 -16.74 8.65
C ALA A 208 20.99 -15.96 9.88
N SER A 209 19.69 -16.03 10.21
CA SER A 209 19.07 -15.30 11.33
C SER A 209 19.25 -13.78 11.28
N LEU A 210 19.42 -13.22 10.08
CA LEU A 210 19.46 -11.78 9.87
C LEU A 210 18.09 -11.15 10.17
N TYR A 211 18.08 -9.85 10.50
CA TYR A 211 16.89 -9.04 10.76
C TYR A 211 16.02 -9.52 11.94
N LYS A 212 16.62 -10.26 12.88
CA LYS A 212 16.04 -10.61 14.18
C LYS A 212 16.68 -9.76 15.28
N ASN A 213 15.88 -9.33 16.25
CA ASN A 213 16.32 -8.52 17.40
C ASN A 213 17.14 -7.28 16.99
N VAL A 214 16.75 -6.62 15.90
CA VAL A 214 17.45 -5.43 15.39
C VAL A 214 17.06 -4.18 16.15
N GLU A 215 18.00 -3.27 16.34
CA GLU A 215 17.70 -1.97 16.96
C GLU A 215 17.14 -0.98 15.93
N THR A 216 16.16 -0.18 16.34
CA THR A 216 15.66 0.99 15.61
C THR A 216 16.49 2.23 15.93
N TYR A 217 16.48 3.24 15.06
CA TYR A 217 17.18 4.51 15.35
C TYR A 217 16.63 5.27 16.58
N LYS A 218 15.49 4.82 17.12
CA LYS A 218 14.87 5.30 18.37
C LYS A 218 15.25 4.47 19.59
N GLY A 219 16.22 3.57 19.48
CA GLY A 219 16.72 2.72 20.57
C GLY A 219 15.77 1.60 20.99
N LYS A 220 14.72 1.31 20.20
CA LYS A 220 13.82 0.16 20.44
C LYS A 220 14.32 -1.07 19.71
N THR A 221 14.25 -2.24 20.32
CA THR A 221 14.53 -3.52 19.67
C THR A 221 13.28 -4.08 18.97
N LEU A 222 13.41 -4.45 17.70
CA LEU A 222 12.41 -5.20 16.95
C LEU A 222 12.77 -6.68 16.98
N ALA A 223 11.91 -7.51 17.57
CA ALA A 223 12.12 -8.97 17.59
C ALA A 223 12.23 -9.55 16.16
N THR A 224 11.49 -8.99 15.21
CA THR A 224 11.54 -9.35 13.79
C THR A 224 11.34 -8.09 12.96
N ALA A 225 12.31 -7.77 12.11
CA ALA A 225 12.23 -6.60 11.24
C ALA A 225 11.26 -6.83 10.07
N TYR A 226 10.76 -5.74 9.49
CA TYR A 226 9.76 -5.81 8.42
C TYR A 226 10.27 -6.54 7.16
N ALA A 227 11.57 -6.44 6.88
CA ALA A 227 12.27 -7.18 5.82
C ALA A 227 12.09 -8.71 5.88
N LEU A 228 11.70 -9.29 7.02
CA LEU A 228 11.43 -10.73 7.13
C LEU A 228 9.99 -11.14 6.80
N THR A 229 9.13 -10.19 6.43
CA THR A 229 7.70 -10.47 6.17
C THR A 229 7.51 -11.33 4.92
N ASN A 230 8.16 -10.97 3.82
CA ASN A 230 8.24 -11.73 2.57
C ASN A 230 9.37 -11.16 1.70
N GLU A 231 9.68 -11.84 0.59
CA GLU A 231 10.75 -11.50 -0.35
C GLU A 231 10.59 -10.12 -1.00
N ARG A 232 9.36 -9.61 -1.13
CA ARG A 232 9.11 -8.26 -1.68
C ARG A 232 9.41 -7.19 -0.66
N GLU A 233 8.96 -7.36 0.59
CA GLU A 233 9.29 -6.42 1.66
C GLU A 233 10.79 -6.42 1.94
N TYR A 234 11.44 -7.58 1.85
CA TYR A 234 12.90 -7.66 1.90
C TYR A 234 13.56 -6.78 0.83
N PHE A 235 13.19 -6.95 -0.44
CA PHE A 235 13.73 -6.13 -1.52
C PHE A 235 13.49 -4.62 -1.31
N ALA A 236 12.28 -4.23 -0.91
CA ALA A 236 11.91 -2.83 -0.73
C ALA A 236 12.60 -2.18 0.48
N GLU A 237 12.68 -2.87 1.62
CA GLU A 237 13.37 -2.38 2.81
C GLU A 237 14.88 -2.21 2.57
N LEU A 238 15.51 -3.19 1.92
CA LEU A 238 16.94 -3.13 1.61
C LEU A 238 17.25 -2.04 0.59
N SER A 239 16.37 -1.84 -0.41
CA SER A 239 16.50 -0.74 -1.37
C SER A 239 16.44 0.62 -0.65
N ALA A 240 15.52 0.79 0.30
CA ALA A 240 15.44 2.03 1.09
C ALA A 240 16.72 2.26 1.92
N MET A 241 17.20 1.24 2.65
CA MET A 241 18.47 1.31 3.39
C MET A 241 19.65 1.68 2.48
N TYR A 242 19.69 1.14 1.28
CA TYR A 242 20.78 1.38 0.33
C TYR A 242 20.79 2.81 -0.21
N PHE A 243 19.63 3.38 -0.57
CA PHE A 243 19.58 4.68 -1.26
C PHE A 243 19.35 5.88 -0.33
N VAL A 244 18.54 5.72 0.71
CA VAL A 244 18.06 6.86 1.52
C VAL A 244 18.16 6.65 3.02
N GLY A 245 18.50 5.43 3.46
CA GLY A 245 18.56 5.04 4.86
C GLY A 245 17.29 4.32 5.34
N GLY A 246 17.43 3.61 6.46
CA GLY A 246 16.42 2.77 7.08
C GLY A 246 16.21 3.12 8.55
N ASP A 247 15.07 2.70 9.09
CA ASP A 247 14.64 2.98 10.47
C ASP A 247 15.13 1.96 11.50
N TYR A 248 15.80 0.90 11.06
CA TYR A 248 16.42 -0.12 11.91
C TYR A 248 17.71 -0.67 11.29
N GLN A 249 18.53 -1.35 12.10
CA GLN A 249 19.79 -1.95 11.67
C GLN A 249 19.56 -2.83 10.42
N PRO A 250 20.41 -2.70 9.39
CA PRO A 250 21.72 -2.04 9.40
C PRO A 250 21.73 -0.54 9.02
N TYR A 251 20.58 0.13 8.99
CA TYR A 251 20.37 1.58 8.79
C TYR A 251 20.75 2.17 7.44
N ASP A 252 21.89 1.81 6.85
CA ASP A 252 22.38 2.45 5.64
C ASP A 252 23.11 1.48 4.71
N LYS A 253 23.56 1.99 3.56
CA LYS A 253 24.30 1.24 2.55
C LYS A 253 25.56 0.55 3.09
N ALA A 254 26.32 1.22 3.94
CA ALA A 254 27.58 0.70 4.46
C ALA A 254 27.33 -0.41 5.49
N GLY A 255 26.37 -0.18 6.39
CA GLY A 255 25.88 -1.20 7.31
C GLY A 255 25.33 -2.40 6.54
N LEU A 256 24.50 -2.18 5.53
CA LEU A 256 23.91 -3.25 4.72
C LEU A 256 24.98 -4.12 4.06
N LYS A 257 26.03 -3.50 3.50
CA LYS A 257 27.16 -4.22 2.89
C LYS A 257 27.84 -5.20 3.85
N ASN A 258 27.95 -4.82 5.12
CA ASN A 258 28.62 -5.64 6.13
C ASN A 258 27.67 -6.67 6.75
N TYR A 259 26.41 -6.28 6.99
CA TYR A 259 25.41 -7.09 7.68
C TYR A 259 24.77 -8.15 6.79
N ASP A 260 24.39 -7.77 5.56
CA ASP A 260 23.81 -8.66 4.56
C ASP A 260 24.48 -8.45 3.19
N PRO A 261 25.68 -9.01 2.97
CA PRO A 261 26.40 -8.85 1.72
C PRO A 261 25.66 -9.42 0.50
N LEU A 262 24.78 -10.41 0.68
CA LEU A 262 23.98 -11.00 -0.40
C LEU A 262 22.84 -10.05 -0.78
N GLY A 263 22.09 -9.57 0.20
CA GLY A 263 21.05 -8.55 0.02
C GLY A 263 21.59 -7.25 -0.57
N TYR A 264 22.78 -6.82 -0.14
CA TYR A 264 23.48 -5.67 -0.73
C TYR A 264 23.71 -5.85 -2.24
N ARG A 265 24.22 -7.02 -2.65
CA ARG A 265 24.49 -7.32 -4.08
C ARG A 265 23.20 -7.47 -4.88
N MET A 266 22.15 -8.04 -4.28
CA MET A 266 20.82 -8.10 -4.87
C MET A 266 20.33 -6.70 -5.23
N VAL A 267 20.41 -5.74 -4.31
CA VAL A 267 20.01 -4.35 -4.60
C VAL A 267 20.82 -3.80 -5.78
N GLU A 268 22.14 -3.99 -5.81
CA GLU A 268 22.96 -3.53 -6.94
C GLU A 268 22.55 -4.15 -8.28
N GLN A 269 22.31 -5.46 -8.32
CA GLN A 269 21.92 -6.18 -9.53
C GLN A 269 20.56 -5.68 -10.06
N TYR A 270 19.51 -5.68 -9.23
CA TYR A 270 18.16 -5.36 -9.70
C TYR A 270 17.92 -3.86 -9.93
N TRP A 271 18.78 -3.00 -9.39
CA TRP A 271 18.78 -1.58 -9.72
C TRP A 271 19.74 -1.22 -10.88
N GLY A 272 20.40 -2.22 -11.50
CA GLY A 272 21.27 -2.03 -12.66
C GLY A 272 22.54 -1.24 -12.34
N LEU A 273 23.05 -1.37 -11.12
CA LEU A 273 24.31 -0.77 -10.67
C LEU A 273 25.52 -1.66 -10.98
N ARG A 274 25.29 -2.92 -11.34
CA ARG A 274 26.28 -3.93 -11.69
C ARG A 274 25.78 -4.82 -12.81
#